data_AF-A0AAP4X1I4-F1
#
_entry.id   AF-A0AAP4X1I4-F1
#
_cell.length_a   1.000
_cell.length_b   1.000
_cell.length_c   1.000
_cell.angle_alpha   90.00
_cell.angle_beta   90.00
_cell.angle_gamma   90.00
#
_symmetry.space_group_name_H-M   'P 1'
#
loop_
_entity.id
_entity.type
_entity.pdbx_description
1 polymer ?
#
loop_
_entity_poly.entity_id
_entity_poly.type
_entity_poly.pdbx_seq_one_letter_code
_entity_poly.pdbx_strand_id
1 'polypeptide(L)'
;MTSPTQKTTSDTIRQDPLIEKVLKRSPTDVASSFTDEQLHAIKMSLGPNTWGGHFVDKRGTFKFPFIKWRFYYVFLLGKNKRAYTRREKNLSMLMMFASVSGFIIISMLFGLLMLYLLKSALGIDLFPDTSLGIWDSVKSYFD
;
A
#
# COMPACT_ATOMS: atom_id res chain seq x y z
N MET A 1 0.69 -30.05 -25.66
CA MET A 1 0.87 -28.60 -25.41
C MET A 1 2.34 -28.37 -25.13
N THR A 2 3.06 -27.97 -26.16
CA THR A 2 4.52 -27.80 -26.17
C THR A 2 4.88 -26.43 -25.59
N SER A 3 5.62 -26.42 -24.48
CA SER A 3 6.22 -25.21 -23.91
C SER A 3 7.18 -24.56 -24.90
N PRO A 4 7.22 -23.22 -25.02
CA PRO A 4 8.07 -22.57 -26.00
C PRO A 4 9.53 -22.70 -25.57
N THR A 5 10.30 -23.38 -26.41
CA THR A 5 11.76 -23.49 -26.35
C THR A 5 12.37 -22.09 -26.43
N GLN A 6 12.72 -21.51 -25.28
CA GLN A 6 13.59 -20.34 -25.25
C GLN A 6 14.98 -20.79 -25.70
N LYS A 7 15.33 -20.36 -26.91
CA LYS A 7 16.67 -20.40 -27.49
C LYS A 7 17.62 -19.70 -26.51
N THR A 8 18.35 -20.48 -25.72
CA THR A 8 19.41 -20.01 -24.84
C THR A 8 20.56 -19.52 -25.70
N THR A 9 20.77 -18.20 -25.72
CA THR A 9 22.02 -17.60 -26.19
C THR A 9 23.12 -18.10 -25.26
N SER A 10 23.92 -19.04 -25.75
CA SER A 10 25.10 -19.63 -25.12
C SER A 10 26.29 -18.65 -25.10
N ASP A 11 26.04 -17.37 -24.83
CA ASP A 11 27.09 -16.40 -24.56
C ASP A 11 27.19 -16.26 -23.04
N THR A 12 27.85 -17.25 -22.47
CA THR A 12 28.33 -17.41 -21.08
C THR A 12 27.39 -16.95 -19.98
N ILE A 13 26.58 -17.88 -19.46
CA ILE A 13 25.87 -17.77 -18.16
C ILE A 13 26.77 -17.25 -17.02
N ARG A 14 28.08 -17.47 -17.11
CA ARG A 14 29.10 -16.94 -16.19
C ARG A 14 29.26 -15.42 -16.19
N GLN A 15 28.91 -14.74 -17.29
CA GLN A 15 28.91 -13.28 -17.42
C GLN A 15 27.59 -12.65 -16.98
N ASP A 16 26.59 -13.46 -16.62
CA ASP A 16 25.35 -12.94 -16.04
C ASP A 16 25.66 -12.24 -14.69
N PRO A 17 25.23 -10.99 -14.46
CA PRO A 17 25.58 -10.23 -13.25
C PRO A 17 25.19 -10.91 -11.93
N LEU A 18 24.15 -11.73 -11.92
CA LEU A 18 23.74 -12.50 -10.74
C LEU A 18 24.72 -13.64 -10.50
N ILE A 19 25.04 -14.40 -11.54
CA ILE A 19 25.96 -15.54 -11.49
C ILE A 19 27.38 -15.09 -11.22
N GLU A 20 27.85 -14.02 -11.85
CA GLU A 20 29.17 -13.43 -11.62
C GLU A 20 29.35 -13.05 -10.14
N LYS A 21 28.33 -12.46 -9.50
CA LYS A 21 28.36 -12.14 -8.07
C LYS A 21 28.44 -13.38 -7.18
N VAL A 22 27.75 -14.46 -7.55
CA VAL A 22 27.81 -15.74 -6.83
C VAL A 22 29.22 -16.32 -6.96
N LEU A 23 29.75 -16.41 -8.17
CA LEU A 23 31.07 -16.96 -8.45
C LEU A 23 32.19 -16.17 -7.75
N LYS A 24 32.13 -14.82 -7.74
CA LYS A 24 33.11 -13.96 -7.05
C LYS A 24 33.11 -14.12 -5.52
N ARG A 25 32.03 -14.63 -4.93
CA ARG A 25 31.92 -14.88 -3.49
C ARG A 25 32.27 -16.31 -3.09
N SER A 26 32.35 -17.22 -4.06
CA SER A 26 32.77 -18.59 -3.85
C SER A 26 34.31 -18.69 -3.87
N PRO A 27 34.89 -19.64 -3.11
CA PRO A 27 36.28 -20.05 -3.31
C PRO A 27 36.55 -20.41 -4.77
N THR A 28 37.74 -20.09 -5.29
CA THR A 28 38.06 -20.21 -6.72
C THR A 28 37.92 -21.63 -7.26
N ASP A 29 38.27 -22.62 -6.45
CA ASP A 29 38.13 -24.06 -6.74
C ASP A 29 36.65 -24.48 -6.85
N VAL A 30 35.78 -23.90 -6.01
CA VAL A 30 34.33 -24.16 -6.06
C VAL A 30 33.67 -23.39 -7.22
N ALA A 31 34.08 -22.15 -7.47
CA ALA A 31 33.54 -21.33 -8.55
C ALA A 31 33.84 -21.92 -9.96
N SER A 32 35.01 -22.56 -10.09
CA SER A 32 35.43 -23.21 -11.34
C SER A 32 34.77 -24.57 -11.55
N SER A 33 34.34 -25.27 -10.48
CA SER A 33 33.72 -26.60 -10.58
C SER A 33 32.27 -26.59 -11.05
N PHE A 34 31.57 -25.45 -11.01
CA PHE A 34 30.20 -25.36 -11.50
C PHE A 34 30.11 -25.55 -13.02
N THR A 35 29.20 -26.41 -13.48
CA THR A 35 28.86 -26.51 -14.91
C THR A 35 27.86 -25.44 -15.33
N ASP A 36 27.78 -25.13 -16.62
CA ASP A 36 26.83 -24.13 -17.11
C ASP A 36 25.37 -24.54 -16.86
N GLU A 37 25.03 -25.84 -16.89
CA GLU A 37 23.68 -26.29 -16.49
C GLU A 37 23.40 -26.02 -15.01
N GLN A 38 24.38 -26.24 -14.14
CA GLN A 38 24.25 -25.94 -12.70
C GLN A 38 24.08 -24.43 -12.47
N LEU A 39 24.83 -23.60 -13.20
CA LEU A 39 24.70 -22.15 -13.13
C LEU A 39 23.32 -21.68 -13.64
N HIS A 40 22.79 -22.31 -14.68
CA HIS A 40 21.41 -22.05 -15.13
C HIS A 40 20.37 -22.48 -14.09
N ALA A 41 20.52 -23.65 -13.46
CA ALA A 41 19.64 -24.09 -12.39
C ALA A 41 19.68 -23.15 -11.17
N ILE A 42 20.87 -22.67 -10.81
CA ILE A 42 21.05 -21.65 -9.76
C ILE A 42 20.38 -20.33 -10.15
N LYS A 43 20.57 -19.85 -11.39
CA LYS A 43 19.89 -18.63 -11.87
C LYS A 43 18.37 -18.75 -11.78
N MET A 44 17.82 -19.89 -12.19
CA MET A 44 16.38 -20.13 -12.16
C MET A 44 15.84 -20.27 -10.73
N SER A 45 16.60 -20.87 -9.81
CA SER A 45 16.20 -21.03 -8.40
C SER A 45 16.25 -19.72 -7.61
N LEU A 46 17.16 -18.80 -7.97
CA LEU A 46 17.22 -17.45 -7.40
C LEU A 46 16.06 -16.56 -7.86
N GLY A 47 15.38 -16.93 -8.96
CA GLY A 47 14.21 -16.25 -9.50
C GLY A 47 14.49 -14.84 -10.05
N PRO A 48 13.50 -14.19 -10.71
CA PRO A 48 13.65 -12.82 -11.21
C PRO A 48 13.75 -11.77 -10.09
N ASN A 49 13.59 -12.18 -8.83
CA ASN A 49 13.57 -11.30 -7.67
C ASN A 49 14.95 -11.23 -7.04
N THR A 50 15.88 -10.58 -7.73
CA THR A 50 17.01 -9.95 -7.05
C THR A 50 16.46 -9.15 -5.86
N TRP A 51 16.88 -9.52 -4.66
CA TRP A 51 16.68 -8.79 -3.40
C TRP A 51 16.89 -7.27 -3.55
N GLY A 52 15.84 -6.51 -3.87
CA GLY A 52 16.01 -5.05 -4.01
C GLY A 52 14.79 -4.22 -4.41
N GLY A 53 13.64 -4.84 -4.69
CA GLY A 53 12.43 -4.09 -5.05
C GLY A 53 11.63 -3.57 -3.85
N HIS A 54 12.25 -3.12 -2.76
CA HIS A 54 11.51 -2.30 -1.79
C HIS A 54 11.41 -0.90 -2.38
N PHE A 55 10.20 -0.35 -2.48
CA PHE A 55 9.99 1.00 -3.02
C PHE A 55 10.80 2.04 -2.25
N VAL A 56 11.02 1.79 -0.94
CA VAL A 56 11.95 2.54 -0.11
C VAL A 56 12.70 1.58 0.83
N ASP A 57 14.03 1.56 0.74
CA ASP A 57 14.93 1.01 1.75
C ASP A 57 15.92 2.11 2.19
N LYS A 58 15.54 2.88 3.21
CA LYS A 58 16.42 3.89 3.82
C LYS A 58 16.92 3.36 5.15
N ARG A 59 18.24 3.24 5.22
CA ARG A 59 18.98 2.82 6.41
C ARG A 59 19.93 3.92 6.77
N GLY A 60 19.94 4.32 8.03
CA GLY A 60 20.84 5.37 8.48
C GLY A 60 21.14 5.26 9.95
N THR A 61 22.22 5.92 10.35
CA THR A 61 22.49 6.18 11.75
C THR A 61 22.44 7.67 12.00
N PHE A 62 21.87 8.09 13.11
CA PHE A 62 22.04 9.46 13.60
C PHE A 62 22.61 9.44 15.01
N LYS A 63 23.28 10.54 15.35
CA LYS A 63 23.87 10.79 16.66
C LYS A 63 23.35 12.13 17.14
N PHE A 64 23.02 12.19 18.42
CA PHE A 64 22.82 13.48 19.07
C PHE A 64 24.16 13.99 19.59
N PRO A 65 24.47 15.29 19.44
CA PRO A 65 25.60 15.88 20.13
C PRO A 65 25.42 15.66 21.63
N PHE A 66 26.52 15.34 22.32
CA PHE A 66 26.59 15.05 23.78
C PHE A 66 26.02 13.69 24.24
N ILE A 67 25.49 12.86 23.36
CA ILE A 67 25.07 11.48 23.69
C ILE A 67 26.06 10.48 23.09
N LYS A 68 26.61 9.59 23.93
CA LYS A 68 27.60 8.57 23.50
C LYS A 68 26.99 7.45 22.65
N TRP A 69 25.66 7.37 22.56
CA TRP A 69 24.96 6.31 21.84
C TRP A 69 24.74 6.66 20.37
N ARG A 70 24.75 5.62 19.53
CA ARG A 70 24.40 5.72 18.10
C ARG A 70 23.06 5.06 17.90
N PHE A 71 22.13 5.79 17.29
CA PHE A 71 20.84 5.23 16.94
C PHE A 71 20.86 4.83 15.48
N TYR A 72 20.36 3.64 15.19
CA TYR A 72 20.17 3.15 13.84
C TYR A 72 18.68 3.13 13.54
N TYR A 73 18.31 3.52 12.33
CA TYR A 73 16.95 3.40 11.83
C TYR A 73 16.93 2.62 10.52
N VAL A 74 15.86 1.87 10.35
CA VAL A 74 15.53 1.17 9.11
C VAL A 74 14.13 1.57 8.73
N PHE A 75 13.99 2.21 7.58
CA PHE A 75 12.72 2.54 6.98
C PHE A 75 12.53 1.69 5.73
N LEU A 76 11.70 0.65 5.86
CA LEU A 76 11.32 -0.26 4.79
C LEU A 76 9.87 0.00 4.42
N LEU A 77 9.63 0.37 3.17
CA LEU A 77 8.30 0.56 2.65
C LEU A 77 8.16 -0.17 1.31
N GLY A 78 7.09 -0.95 1.18
CA GLY A 78 6.84 -1.76 0.00
C GLY A 78 5.48 -2.40 0.01
N LYS A 79 5.04 -2.83 -1.17
CA LYS A 79 3.76 -3.53 -1.34
C LYS A 79 3.80 -4.86 -0.60
N ASN A 80 2.90 -5.05 0.36
CA ASN A 80 2.72 -6.36 0.98
C ASN A 80 2.08 -7.30 -0.04
N LYS A 81 2.82 -8.32 -0.49
CA LYS A 81 2.33 -9.35 -1.43
C LYS A 81 1.76 -10.58 -0.70
N ARG A 82 1.80 -10.60 0.63
CA ARG A 82 1.23 -11.70 1.42
C ARG A 82 -0.29 -11.60 1.42
N ALA A 83 -0.96 -12.75 1.51
CA ALA A 83 -2.39 -12.78 1.76
C ALA A 83 -2.70 -12.04 3.06
N TYR A 84 -3.79 -11.27 3.07
CA TYR A 84 -4.23 -10.55 4.25
C TYR A 84 -4.37 -11.50 5.44
N THR A 85 -3.83 -11.11 6.58
CA THR A 85 -4.10 -11.82 7.83
C THR A 85 -5.58 -11.67 8.18
N ARG A 86 -6.13 -12.63 8.93
CA ARG A 86 -7.54 -12.59 9.37
C ARG A 86 -7.89 -11.28 10.08
N ARG A 87 -6.95 -10.72 10.86
CA ARG A 87 -7.10 -9.44 11.56
C ARG A 87 -7.19 -8.26 10.59
N GLU A 88 -6.30 -8.17 9.61
CA GLU A 88 -6.32 -7.11 8.59
C GLU A 88 -7.60 -7.15 7.77
N LYS A 89 -8.08 -8.35 7.41
CA LYS A 89 -9.36 -8.52 6.72
C LYS A 89 -10.52 -8.00 7.56
N ASN A 90 -10.59 -8.38 8.85
CA ASN A 90 -11.64 -7.93 9.75
C ASN A 90 -11.62 -6.41 9.96
N LEU A 91 -10.43 -5.82 10.12
CA LEU A 91 -10.28 -4.37 10.28
C LEU A 91 -10.69 -3.62 9.00
N SER A 92 -10.33 -4.15 7.82
CA SER A 92 -10.73 -3.57 6.53
C SER A 92 -12.25 -3.63 6.35
N MET A 93 -12.89 -4.74 6.74
CA MET A 93 -14.35 -4.85 6.73
C MET A 93 -14.99 -3.86 7.70
N LEU A 94 -14.47 -3.73 8.92
CA LEU A 94 -14.97 -2.76 9.91
C LEU A 94 -14.89 -1.32 9.38
N MET A 95 -13.75 -0.93 8.79
CA MET A 95 -13.59 0.39 8.19
C MET A 95 -14.56 0.63 7.04
N MET A 96 -14.78 -0.39 6.20
CA MET A 96 -15.76 -0.32 5.11
C MET A 96 -17.18 -0.12 5.65
N PHE A 97 -17.59 -0.91 6.65
CA PHE A 97 -18.90 -0.77 7.29
C PHE A 97 -19.08 0.62 7.91
N ALA A 98 -18.08 1.10 8.67
CA ALA A 98 -18.12 2.43 9.28
C ALA A 98 -18.23 3.55 8.24
N SER A 99 -17.53 3.42 7.11
CA SER A 99 -17.56 4.41 6.03
C SER A 99 -18.93 4.44 5.35
N VAL A 100 -19.49 3.27 5.02
CA VAL A 100 -20.81 3.17 4.40
C VAL A 100 -21.90 3.66 5.35
N SER A 101 -21.86 3.26 6.63
CA SER A 101 -22.85 3.72 7.61
C SER A 101 -22.76 5.23 7.83
N GLY A 102 -21.54 5.77 7.93
CA GLY A 102 -21.32 7.22 8.07
C GLY A 102 -21.88 7.99 6.88
N PHE A 103 -21.64 7.51 5.66
CA PHE A 103 -22.18 8.11 4.45
C PHE A 103 -23.73 8.11 4.42
N ILE A 104 -24.37 7.02 4.84
CA ILE A 104 -25.83 6.92 4.91
C ILE A 104 -26.39 7.92 5.94
N ILE A 105 -25.80 8.00 7.12
CA ILE A 105 -26.24 8.93 8.19
C ILE A 105 -26.14 10.37 7.71
N ILE A 106 -24.99 10.76 7.13
CA ILE A 106 -24.79 12.11 6.60
C ILE A 106 -25.82 12.42 5.51
N SER A 107 -26.05 11.48 4.58
CA SER A 107 -27.03 11.65 3.51
C SER A 107 -28.46 11.80 4.04
N MET A 108 -28.81 11.02 5.06
CA MET A 108 -30.13 11.10 5.71
C MET A 108 -30.32 12.43 6.44
N LEU A 109 -29.32 12.87 7.22
CA LEU A 109 -29.37 14.18 7.89
C LEU A 109 -29.47 15.33 6.89
N PHE A 110 -28.72 15.26 5.79
CA PHE A 110 -28.78 16.25 4.72
C PHE A 110 -30.15 16.25 4.03
N GLY A 111 -30.71 15.07 3.74
CA GLY A 111 -32.06 14.94 3.17
C GLY A 111 -33.13 15.53 4.10
N LEU A 112 -33.07 15.22 5.40
CA LEU A 112 -33.98 15.79 6.41
C LEU A 112 -33.83 17.31 6.52
N LEU A 113 -32.59 17.83 6.46
CA LEU A 113 -32.33 19.27 6.44
C LEU A 113 -32.94 19.94 5.21
N MET A 114 -32.79 19.34 4.02
CA MET A 114 -33.40 19.86 2.80
C MET A 114 -34.92 19.85 2.85
N LEU A 115 -35.52 18.77 3.34
CA LEU A 115 -36.97 18.70 3.55
C LEU A 115 -37.43 19.75 4.57
N TYR A 116 -36.67 19.97 5.65
CA TYR A 116 -36.93 21.02 6.63
C TYR A 116 -36.90 22.42 6.00
N LEU A 117 -35.88 22.73 5.18
CA LEU A 117 -35.80 24.03 4.51
C LEU A 117 -36.92 24.21 3.50
N LEU A 118 -37.26 23.16 2.72
CA LEU A 118 -38.35 23.21 1.74
C LEU A 118 -39.70 23.44 2.42
N LYS A 119 -40.02 22.72 3.51
CA LYS A 119 -41.27 22.95 4.25
C LYS A 119 -41.34 24.38 4.81
N SER A 120 -40.20 24.91 5.27
CA SER A 120 -40.11 26.24 5.88
C SER A 120 -40.27 27.34 4.83
N ALA A 121 -39.71 27.14 3.63
CA ALA A 121 -39.88 28.03 2.49
C ALA A 121 -41.33 28.05 1.97
N LEU A 122 -42.04 26.92 2.03
CA LEU A 122 -43.45 26.81 1.64
C LEU A 122 -44.43 27.37 2.69
N GLY A 123 -43.94 27.79 3.87
CA GLY A 123 -44.78 28.29 4.96
C GLY A 123 -45.70 27.23 5.58
N ILE A 124 -45.39 25.95 5.42
CA ILE A 124 -46.20 24.85 5.96
C ILE A 124 -45.81 24.62 7.42
N ASP A 125 -46.72 24.98 8.31
CA ASP A 125 -46.49 24.89 9.76
C ASP A 125 -47.07 23.59 10.34
N LEU A 126 -46.21 22.57 10.43
CA LEU A 126 -46.57 21.26 11.02
C LEU A 126 -46.47 21.25 12.56
N PHE A 127 -45.70 22.19 13.14
CA PHE A 127 -45.48 22.31 14.58
C PHE A 127 -45.40 23.80 14.96
N PRO A 128 -46.54 24.42 15.31
CA PRO A 128 -46.65 25.88 15.50
C PRO A 128 -45.69 26.46 16.55
N ASP A 129 -45.32 25.66 17.56
CA ASP A 129 -44.54 26.13 18.71
C ASP A 129 -43.05 25.74 18.64
N THR A 130 -42.58 25.10 17.55
CA THR A 130 -41.17 24.64 17.44
C THR A 130 -40.59 24.84 16.04
N SER A 131 -39.66 25.80 15.94
CA SER A 131 -38.80 26.00 14.78
C SER A 131 -37.33 25.93 15.22
N LEU A 132 -36.49 25.27 14.41
CA LEU A 132 -35.04 25.19 14.64
C LEU A 132 -34.30 26.51 14.30
N GLY A 133 -34.96 27.51 13.71
CA GLY A 133 -34.38 28.82 13.36
C GLY A 133 -33.35 28.79 12.22
N ILE A 134 -33.09 27.63 11.63
CA ILE A 134 -32.11 27.46 10.54
C ILE A 134 -32.60 28.18 9.27
N TRP A 135 -33.89 28.16 8.99
CA TRP A 135 -34.46 28.86 7.83
C TRP A 135 -34.33 30.37 7.93
N ASP A 136 -34.58 30.95 9.10
CA ASP A 136 -34.44 32.40 9.32
C ASP A 136 -32.98 32.85 9.11
N SER A 137 -32.04 32.00 9.53
CA SER A 137 -30.60 32.20 9.30
C SER A 137 -30.22 32.07 7.83
N VAL A 138 -30.87 31.21 7.05
CA VAL A 138 -30.66 31.12 5.59
C VAL A 138 -31.25 32.33 4.89
N LYS A 139 -32.46 32.73 5.28
CA LYS A 139 -33.18 33.87 4.69
C LYS A 139 -32.43 35.19 4.85
N SER A 140 -31.79 35.41 6.01
CA SER A 140 -30.99 36.61 6.25
C SER A 140 -29.75 36.77 5.36
N TYR A 141 -29.31 35.73 4.65
CA TYR A 141 -28.25 35.84 3.63
C TYR A 141 -28.79 36.31 2.26
N PHE A 142 -30.10 36.27 2.05
CA PHE A 142 -30.75 36.66 0.79
C PHE A 142 -31.49 38.02 0.87
N ASP A 143 -31.64 38.59 2.07
CA ASP A 143 -32.12 39.95 2.33
C ASP A 143 -30.94 40.95 2.40
#